data_AF-A0A920VKI6-F1
#
_entry.id   AF-A0A920VKI6-F1
#
_cell.length_a   1.000
_cell.length_b   1.000
_cell.length_c   1.000
_cell.angle_alpha   90.00
_cell.angle_beta   90.00
_cell.angle_gamma   90.00
#
_symmetry.space_group_name_H-M   'P 1'
#
loop_
_entity.id
_entity.type
_entity.pdbx_description
1 polymer ?
#
loop_
_entity_poly.entity_id
_entity_poly.type
_entity_poly.pdbx_seq_one_letter_code
_entity_poly.pdbx_strand_id
1 'polypeptide(L)'
;MTSGIVSALNALLDELGGDPGGLDGVVIGTTHFTNAVVQRRDLEHIGALRIGLPSGVALPPFADWPKDLADHVSGSVVMVEGGHEYDGRPFMPLNESDVRQAARDSKMRESPL
;
A
#
# COMPACT_ATOMS: atom_id res chain seq x y z
N MET A 1 16.16 9.62 -5.72
CA MET A 1 16.74 8.28 -6.03
C MET A 1 16.64 7.89 -7.51
N THR A 2 15.88 8.61 -8.35
CA THR A 2 15.65 8.28 -9.76
C THR A 2 16.88 8.48 -10.66
N SER A 3 17.83 9.34 -10.25
CA SER A 3 19.01 9.68 -11.08
C SER A 3 19.92 8.50 -11.36
N GLY A 4 20.15 7.60 -10.40
CA GLY A 4 21.00 6.42 -10.59
C GLY A 4 20.45 5.44 -11.63
N ILE A 5 19.14 5.22 -11.63
CA ILE A 5 18.46 4.36 -12.61
C ILE A 5 18.56 4.97 -14.01
N VAL A 6 18.28 6.27 -14.13
CA VAL A 6 18.36 6.99 -15.42
C VAL A 6 19.79 6.97 -15.95
N SER A 7 20.80 7.21 -15.10
CA SER A 7 22.20 7.15 -15.51
C SER A 7 22.62 5.75 -15.96
N ALA A 8 22.20 4.70 -15.27
CA ALA A 8 22.51 3.33 -15.66
C ALA A 8 21.84 2.94 -16.99
N LEU A 9 20.59 3.37 -17.22
CA LEU A 9 19.89 3.13 -18.46
C LEU A 9 20.53 3.89 -19.63
N ASN A 10 20.92 5.16 -19.43
CA ASN A 10 21.61 5.94 -20.45
C ASN A 10 22.96 5.33 -20.81
N ALA A 11 23.76 4.89 -19.82
CA ALA A 11 25.03 4.22 -20.08
C ALA A 11 24.85 2.93 -20.90
N LEU A 12 23.82 2.14 -20.59
CA LEU A 12 23.48 0.93 -21.36
C LEU A 12 23.07 1.28 -22.81
N LEU A 13 22.28 2.34 -23.01
CA LEU A 13 21.88 2.78 -24.34
C LEU A 13 23.08 3.28 -25.16
N ASP A 14 24.02 3.99 -24.53
CA ASP A 14 25.25 4.43 -25.16
C ASP A 14 26.11 3.22 -25.61
N GLU A 15 26.20 2.17 -24.80
CA GLU A 15 26.88 0.92 -25.15
C GLU A 15 26.22 0.17 -26.33
N LEU A 16 24.90 0.31 -26.48
CA LEU A 16 24.14 -0.24 -27.60
C LEU A 16 24.21 0.64 -28.87
N GLY A 17 24.98 1.74 -28.85
CA GLY A 17 25.08 2.67 -29.97
C GLY A 17 23.87 3.59 -30.13
N GLY A 18 23.09 3.77 -29.05
CA GLY A 18 21.91 4.62 -29.00
C GLY A 18 20.64 4.00 -29.58
N ASP A 19 20.69 2.76 -30.07
CA ASP A 19 19.53 2.03 -30.58
C ASP A 19 19.16 0.87 -29.63
N PRO A 20 18.09 1.00 -28.82
CA PRO A 20 17.62 -0.09 -27.98
C PRO A 20 17.13 -1.32 -28.77
N GLY A 21 16.96 -1.24 -30.10
CA GLY A 21 16.52 -2.36 -30.92
C GLY A 21 15.17 -2.93 -30.48
N GLY A 22 15.03 -4.27 -30.53
CA GLY A 22 13.82 -5.02 -30.17
C GLY A 22 13.63 -5.32 -28.68
N LEU A 23 13.94 -4.37 -27.79
CA LEU A 23 13.70 -4.54 -26.35
C LEU A 23 12.20 -4.53 -26.04
N ASP A 24 11.66 -5.70 -25.70
CA ASP A 24 10.24 -5.85 -25.33
C ASP A 24 9.92 -5.39 -23.89
N GLY A 25 10.94 -5.23 -23.04
CA GLY A 25 10.75 -4.75 -21.67
C GLY A 25 12.02 -4.71 -20.82
N VAL A 26 11.93 -4.02 -19.68
CA VAL A 26 13.00 -3.93 -18.68
C VAL A 26 12.43 -4.30 -17.31
N VAL A 27 13.18 -5.11 -16.57
CA VAL A 27 12.87 -5.44 -15.17
C VAL A 27 13.86 -4.73 -14.27
N ILE A 28 13.37 -3.84 -13.41
CA ILE A 28 14.18 -3.11 -12.44
C ILE A 28 13.92 -3.70 -11.06
N GLY A 29 14.86 -4.48 -10.55
CA GLY A 29 14.86 -4.95 -9.16
C GLY A 29 15.50 -3.91 -8.25
N THR A 30 14.80 -3.45 -7.22
CA THR A 30 15.40 -2.61 -6.17
C THR A 30 15.09 -3.18 -4.78
N THR A 31 15.98 -2.91 -3.83
CA THR A 31 15.81 -3.27 -2.41
C THR A 31 15.28 -2.11 -1.58
N HIS A 32 14.86 -1.01 -2.22
CA HIS A 32 14.46 0.21 -1.53
C HIS A 32 13.33 -0.04 -0.53
N PHE A 33 12.28 -0.74 -0.98
CA PHE A 33 11.15 -1.10 -0.12
C PHE A 33 11.58 -2.00 1.05
N THR A 34 12.35 -3.07 0.78
CA THR A 34 12.80 -3.98 1.84
C THR A 34 13.68 -3.28 2.87
N ASN A 35 14.54 -2.35 2.43
CA ASN A 35 15.37 -1.55 3.33
C ASN A 35 14.52 -0.59 4.16
N ALA A 36 13.55 0.10 3.55
CA ALA A 36 12.62 0.99 4.26
C ALA A 36 11.87 0.22 5.36
N VAL A 37 11.35 -0.97 5.03
CA VAL A 37 10.70 -1.87 6.00
C VAL A 37 11.67 -2.25 7.09
N VAL A 38 12.83 -2.86 6.78
CA VAL A 38 13.80 -3.34 7.77
C VAL A 38 14.30 -2.21 8.68
N GLN A 39 14.51 -1.01 8.13
CA GLN A 39 15.07 0.13 8.86
C GLN A 39 14.01 0.98 9.57
N ARG A 40 12.72 0.78 9.27
CA ARG A 40 11.60 1.61 9.77
C ARG A 40 11.83 3.10 9.45
N ARG A 41 12.16 3.37 8.20
CA ARG A 41 12.45 4.72 7.68
C ARG A 41 11.82 4.89 6.32
N ASP A 42 11.48 6.13 6.01
CA ASP A 42 10.88 6.51 4.72
C ASP A 42 9.63 5.67 4.40
N LEU A 43 8.88 5.31 5.45
CA LEU A 43 7.59 4.63 5.38
C LEU A 43 6.48 5.64 5.65
N GLU A 44 5.43 5.54 4.86
CA GLU A 44 4.25 6.40 4.99
C GLU A 44 3.29 5.87 6.04
N HIS A 45 2.57 6.80 6.68
CA HIS A 45 1.40 6.43 7.47
C HIS A 45 0.27 6.00 6.53
N ILE A 46 -0.32 4.83 6.81
CA ILE A 46 -1.36 4.22 5.99
C ILE A 46 -2.65 4.12 6.78
N GLY A 47 -3.72 4.67 6.20
CA GLY A 47 -5.08 4.41 6.64
C GLY A 47 -5.59 3.06 6.14
N ALA A 48 -6.30 2.31 6.98
CA ALA A 48 -6.91 1.03 6.62
C ALA A 48 -8.44 1.09 6.77
N LEU A 49 -9.17 0.85 5.67
CA LEU A 49 -10.62 0.65 5.67
C LEU A 49 -10.91 -0.83 5.42
N ARG A 50 -11.58 -1.50 6.36
CA ARG A 50 -12.00 -2.90 6.21
C ARG A 50 -13.51 -3.05 6.28
N ILE A 51 -14.08 -3.65 5.24
CA ILE A 51 -15.46 -4.15 5.25
C ILE A 51 -15.45 -5.52 5.92
N GLY A 52 -16.27 -5.70 6.95
CA GLY A 52 -16.38 -7.00 7.59
C GLY A 52 -16.97 -7.00 8.99
N LEU A 53 -17.52 -5.89 9.48
CA LEU A 53 -18.29 -5.94 10.71
C LEU A 53 -19.60 -6.73 10.51
N PRO A 54 -20.06 -7.46 11.55
CA PRO A 54 -19.40 -7.70 12.83
C PRO A 54 -18.37 -8.85 12.81
N SER A 55 -18.35 -9.69 11.77
CA SER A 55 -17.57 -10.93 11.72
C SER A 55 -16.04 -10.75 11.84
N GLY A 56 -15.52 -9.59 11.43
CA GLY A 56 -14.09 -9.29 11.35
C GLY A 56 -13.48 -8.63 12.59
N VAL A 57 -14.25 -8.40 13.67
CA VAL A 57 -13.80 -7.62 14.86
C VAL A 57 -12.57 -8.23 15.54
N ALA A 58 -12.47 -9.56 15.59
CA ALA A 58 -11.43 -10.25 16.35
C ALA A 58 -10.01 -10.02 15.80
N LEU A 59 -9.88 -9.65 14.52
CA LEU A 59 -8.59 -9.43 13.85
C LEU A 59 -8.64 -8.11 13.08
N PRO A 60 -8.42 -6.97 13.77
CA PRO A 60 -8.35 -5.69 13.10
C PRO A 60 -7.14 -5.63 12.15
N PRO A 61 -7.10 -4.68 11.20
CA PRO A 61 -5.89 -4.37 10.45
C PRO A 61 -4.65 -4.26 11.36
N PHE A 62 -3.52 -4.76 10.87
CA PHE A 62 -2.22 -4.82 11.56
C PHE A 62 -2.12 -5.77 12.78
N ALA A 63 -3.14 -6.56 13.11
CA ALA A 63 -3.14 -7.40 14.33
C ALA A 63 -1.95 -8.36 14.47
N ASP A 64 -1.40 -8.86 13.36
CA ASP A 64 -0.28 -9.82 13.35
C ASP A 64 1.05 -9.19 12.91
N TRP A 65 1.13 -7.87 12.87
CA TRP A 65 2.35 -7.17 12.47
C TRP A 65 3.31 -7.02 13.65
N PRO A 66 4.64 -6.99 13.41
CA PRO A 66 5.59 -6.55 14.41
C PRO A 66 5.15 -5.19 14.98
N LYS A 67 5.06 -5.08 16.31
CA LYS A 67 4.46 -3.91 16.97
C LYS A 67 5.15 -2.60 16.55
N ASP A 68 6.48 -2.63 16.47
CA ASP A 68 7.30 -1.48 16.06
C ASP A 68 6.99 -1.01 14.64
N LEU A 69 6.76 -1.94 13.71
CA LEU A 69 6.38 -1.62 12.34
C LEU A 69 4.93 -1.13 12.28
N ALA A 70 4.02 -1.79 12.98
CA ALA A 70 2.61 -1.40 13.06
C ALA A 70 2.46 0.02 13.61
N ASP A 71 3.14 0.34 14.72
CA ASP A 71 3.12 1.69 15.30
C ASP A 71 3.70 2.74 14.34
N HIS A 72 4.67 2.37 13.51
CA HIS A 72 5.32 3.28 12.57
C HIS A 72 4.44 3.58 11.35
N VAL A 73 3.70 2.59 10.83
CA VAL A 73 2.90 2.75 9.59
C VAL A 73 1.41 2.94 9.85
N SER A 74 0.89 2.56 11.01
CA SER A 74 -0.55 2.61 11.28
C SER A 74 -1.02 4.06 11.41
N GLY A 75 -1.80 4.50 10.42
CA GLY A 75 -2.63 5.70 10.51
C GLY A 75 -4.00 5.39 11.11
N SER A 76 -5.06 5.87 10.46
CA SER A 76 -6.45 5.58 10.87
C SER A 76 -6.89 4.18 10.47
N VAL A 77 -7.49 3.44 11.39
CA VAL A 77 -8.12 2.14 11.12
C VAL A 77 -9.62 2.28 11.29
N VAL A 78 -10.36 2.03 10.21
CA VAL A 78 -11.82 2.08 10.20
C VAL A 78 -12.35 0.73 9.72
N MET A 79 -13.31 0.19 10.46
CA MET A 79 -14.04 -1.00 10.07
C MET A 79 -15.51 -0.66 9.87
N VAL A 80 -16.11 -1.19 8.82
CA VAL A 80 -17.50 -0.92 8.46
C VAL A 80 -18.28 -2.20 8.24
N GLU A 81 -19.58 -2.10 8.43
CA GLU A 81 -20.55 -3.16 8.12
C GLU A 81 -20.66 -3.39 6.62
N GLY A 82 -20.94 -4.64 6.25
CA GLY A 82 -21.08 -5.06 4.86
C GLY A 82 -20.31 -6.33 4.55
N GLY A 83 -20.38 -6.72 3.29
CA GLY A 83 -19.60 -7.82 2.75
C GLY A 83 -20.47 -8.90 2.12
N HIS A 84 -19.79 -9.91 1.62
CA HIS A 84 -20.40 -11.07 0.98
C HIS A 84 -19.87 -12.33 1.63
N GLU A 85 -20.70 -13.37 1.61
CA GLU A 85 -20.28 -14.73 1.89
C GLU A 85 -19.29 -15.22 0.82
N TYR A 86 -18.62 -16.34 1.09
CA TYR A 86 -17.64 -16.92 0.17
C TYR A 86 -18.21 -17.28 -1.21
N ASP A 87 -19.53 -17.47 -1.30
CA ASP A 87 -20.28 -17.76 -2.53
C ASP A 87 -20.82 -16.51 -3.26
N GLY A 88 -20.49 -15.31 -2.75
CA GLY A 88 -20.87 -14.05 -3.34
C GLY A 88 -22.27 -13.56 -2.96
N ARG A 89 -23.03 -14.28 -2.13
CA ARG A 89 -24.28 -13.74 -1.57
C ARG A 89 -23.99 -12.61 -0.59
N PRO A 90 -24.79 -11.52 -0.57
CA PRO A 90 -24.64 -10.47 0.44
C PRO A 90 -24.80 -11.05 1.84
N PHE A 91 -23.81 -10.84 2.70
CA PHE A 91 -23.92 -11.16 4.12
C PHE A 91 -24.79 -10.12 4.81
N MET A 92 -24.51 -8.84 4.56
CA MET A 92 -25.36 -7.70 4.92
C MET A 92 -25.10 -6.51 3.97
N PRO A 93 -26.03 -5.53 3.90
CA PRO A 93 -25.81 -4.33 3.11
C PRO A 93 -24.54 -3.60 3.54
N LEU A 94 -23.80 -3.05 2.57
CA LEU A 94 -22.68 -2.17 2.85
C LEU A 94 -23.19 -0.88 3.48
N ASN A 95 -22.62 -0.49 4.61
CA ASN A 95 -22.86 0.84 5.15
C ASN A 95 -22.03 1.87 4.38
N GLU A 96 -22.58 2.34 3.26
CA GLU A 96 -21.93 3.32 2.39
C GLU A 96 -21.71 4.68 3.06
N SER A 97 -22.55 5.04 4.04
CA SER A 97 -22.38 6.29 4.79
C SER A 97 -21.07 6.26 5.58
N ASP A 98 -20.81 5.15 6.27
CA ASP A 98 -19.61 4.96 7.07
C ASP A 98 -18.35 4.87 6.18
N VAL A 99 -18.46 4.22 5.02
CA VAL A 99 -17.37 4.22 4.01
C VAL A 99 -17.02 5.63 3.57
N ARG A 100 -18.03 6.43 3.20
CA ARG A 100 -17.82 7.82 2.78
C ARG A 100 -17.26 8.67 3.92
N GLN A 101 -17.68 8.40 5.15
CA GLN A 101 -17.18 9.12 6.31
C GLN A 101 -15.72 8.76 6.60
N ALA A 102 -15.37 7.48 6.51
CA ALA A 102 -13.98 7.02 6.63
C ALA A 102 -13.09 7.67 5.58
N ALA A 103 -13.52 7.73 4.32
CA ALA A 103 -12.76 8.37 3.24
C ALA A 103 -12.55 9.88 3.44
N ARG A 104 -13.47 10.56 4.14
CA ARG A 104 -13.37 12.00 4.45
C ARG A 104 -12.52 12.31 5.67
N ASP A 105 -12.28 11.32 6.53
CA ASP A 105 -11.49 11.51 7.74
C ASP A 105 -10.07 11.98 7.36
N SER A 106 -9.65 13.13 7.87
CA SER A 106 -8.33 13.70 7.61
C SER A 106 -7.21 12.75 8.03
N LYS A 107 -7.45 11.88 9.02
CA LYS A 107 -6.49 10.83 9.44
C LYS A 107 -6.34 9.69 8.43
N MET A 108 -7.23 9.59 7.45
CA MET A 108 -7.09 8.72 6.26
C MET A 108 -6.45 9.47 5.07
N ARG A 109 -6.31 10.80 5.16
CA ARG A 109 -5.82 11.67 4.06
C ARG A 109 -4.42 12.23 4.28
N GLU A 110 -3.92 12.31 5.51
CA GLU A 110 -2.65 12.98 5.82
C GLU A 110 -1.49 11.98 5.95
N SER A 111 -0.59 12.02 4.96
CA SER A 111 0.85 11.85 5.17
C SER A 111 1.40 13.24 5.55
N PRO A 112 2.01 13.42 6.74
CA PRO A 112 2.75 14.64 7.03
C PRO A 112 4.05 14.59 6.23
N LEU A 113 4.11 15.41 5.18
CA LEU A 113 5.33 15.69 4.42
C LEU A 113 6.46 16.21 5.32
#